data_AF-A0A944D2D5-F1
#
_entry.id   AF-A0A944D2D5-F1
#
_cell.length_a   1.000
_cell.length_b   1.000
_cell.length_c   1.000
_cell.angle_alpha   90.00
_cell.angle_beta   90.00
_cell.angle_gamma   90.00
#
_symmetry.space_group_name_H-M   'P 1'
#
loop_
_entity.id
_entity.type
_entity.pdbx_description
1 polymer ?
#
loop_
_entity_poly.entity_id
_entity_poly.type
_entity_poly.pdbx_seq_one_letter_code
_entity_poly.pdbx_strand_id
1 'polypeptide(L)'
;MATTRITEPRRRFVEIISQHTHITFKELKETLVSGKDATMDLATLYRIVDAFKKEGLIHEMKVAGERVIFASRSENSGDGVIITFCENCGSITDEHIPLPSNHTFMETHARVKSCDDCVIAS
;
A
#
# COMPACT_ATOMS: atom_id res chain seq x y z
N MET A 1 -8.16 -21.02 -16.91
CA MET A 1 -7.63 -20.40 -15.69
C MET A 1 -6.10 -20.39 -15.82
N ALA A 2 -5.51 -19.24 -16.11
CA ALA A 2 -4.05 -19.15 -16.22
C ALA A 2 -3.47 -19.26 -14.80
N THR A 3 -2.93 -20.42 -14.46
CA THR A 3 -2.07 -20.62 -13.28
C THR A 3 -0.74 -19.93 -13.54
N THR A 4 -0.76 -18.60 -13.53
CA THR A 4 0.45 -17.79 -13.65
C THR A 4 1.34 -18.11 -12.47
N ARG A 5 2.44 -18.82 -12.71
CA ARG A 5 3.44 -19.14 -11.69
C ARG A 5 3.94 -17.81 -11.12
N ILE A 6 3.59 -17.52 -9.86
CA ILE A 6 4.11 -16.33 -9.17
C ILE A 6 5.64 -16.48 -9.08
N THR A 7 6.35 -15.49 -9.59
CA THR A 7 7.82 -15.46 -9.50
C THR A 7 8.24 -15.26 -8.06
N GLU A 8 9.40 -15.78 -7.64
CA GLU A 8 9.90 -15.63 -6.27
C GLU A 8 9.89 -14.17 -5.76
N PRO A 9 10.36 -13.17 -6.52
CA PRO A 9 10.31 -11.77 -6.08
C PRO A 9 8.89 -11.27 -5.79
N ARG A 10 7.93 -11.58 -6.67
CA ARG A 10 6.51 -11.21 -6.46
C ARG A 10 5.93 -11.92 -5.25
N ARG A 11 6.25 -13.19 -5.03
CA ARG A 11 5.80 -13.95 -3.86
C ARG A 11 6.28 -13.28 -2.57
N ARG A 12 7.58 -12.97 -2.49
CA ARG A 12 8.16 -12.31 -1.31
C ARG A 12 7.59 -10.92 -1.07
N PHE A 13 7.37 -10.15 -2.14
CA PHE A 13 6.69 -8.86 -2.04
C PHE A 13 5.30 -9.00 -1.41
N VAL A 14 4.48 -9.95 -1.90
CA VAL A 14 3.14 -10.22 -1.34
C VAL A 14 3.21 -10.66 0.14
N GLU A 15 4.12 -11.57 0.48
CA GLU A 15 4.32 -12.03 1.86
C GLU A 15 4.57 -10.83 2.80
N ILE A 16 5.48 -9.93 2.43
CA ILE A 16 5.82 -8.75 3.25
C ILE A 16 4.64 -7.78 3.37
N ILE A 17 4.00 -7.38 2.27
CA ILE A 17 2.90 -6.40 2.35
C ILE A 17 1.67 -6.97 3.07
N SER A 18 1.47 -8.30 3.05
CA SER A 18 0.34 -8.95 3.74
C SER A 18 0.47 -8.95 5.26
N GLN A 19 1.68 -8.77 5.79
CA GLN A 19 1.96 -8.71 7.23
C GLN A 19 1.77 -7.32 7.84
N HIS A 20 1.52 -6.31 7.00
CA HIS A 20 1.48 -4.92 7.42
C HIS A 20 0.16 -4.27 7.00
N THR A 21 -0.39 -3.38 7.84
CA THR A 21 -1.47 -2.48 7.43
C THR A 21 -1.01 -1.53 6.33
N HIS A 22 0.20 -1.01 6.47
CA HIS A 22 0.92 -0.22 5.48
C HIS A 22 2.42 -0.41 5.67
N ILE A 23 3.21 -0.18 4.62
CA ILE A 23 4.67 -0.26 4.67
C ILE A 23 5.31 0.86 3.85
N THR A 24 6.38 1.46 4.37
CA THR A 24 7.12 2.47 3.62
C THR A 24 7.98 1.82 2.53
N PHE A 25 8.25 2.57 1.46
CA PHE A 25 9.14 2.10 0.41
C PHE A 25 10.58 1.96 0.92
N LYS A 26 10.97 2.75 1.93
CA LYS A 26 12.21 2.54 2.67
C LYS A 26 12.28 1.16 3.34
N GLU A 27 11.27 0.77 4.11
CA GLU A 27 11.22 -0.55 4.76
C GLU A 27 11.21 -1.69 3.74
N LEU A 28 10.50 -1.52 2.62
CA LEU A 28 10.52 -2.49 1.52
C LEU A 28 11.91 -2.66 0.92
N LYS A 29 12.68 -1.57 0.72
CA LYS A 29 14.07 -1.67 0.25
C LYS A 29 14.95 -2.40 1.26
N GLU A 30 14.83 -2.03 2.53
CA GLU A 30 15.61 -2.65 3.61
C GLU A 30 15.33 -4.15 3.70
N THR A 31 14.07 -4.56 3.56
CA THR A 31 13.65 -5.96 3.69
C THR A 31 13.94 -6.78 2.43
N LEU A 32 13.63 -6.26 1.23
CA LEU A 32 13.62 -7.05 -0.01
C LEU A 32 14.88 -6.90 -0.87
N VAL A 33 15.64 -5.80 -0.69
CA VAL A 33 16.78 -5.44 -1.56
C VAL A 33 18.11 -5.44 -0.81
N SER A 34 18.14 -4.98 0.44
CA SER A 34 19.39 -4.78 1.20
C SER A 34 19.54 -5.67 2.44
N GLY A 35 18.51 -6.46 2.77
CA GLY A 35 18.49 -7.34 3.94
C GLY A 35 19.30 -8.63 3.74
N LYS A 36 19.47 -9.39 4.83
CA LYS A 36 20.11 -10.73 4.79
C LYS A 36 19.38 -11.70 3.85
N ASP A 37 18.08 -11.50 3.67
CA ASP A 37 17.20 -12.29 2.81
C ASP A 37 16.83 -11.54 1.52
N ALA A 38 17.68 -10.63 1.04
CA ALA A 38 17.45 -9.89 -0.19
C ALA A 38 17.14 -10.84 -1.36
N THR A 39 15.98 -10.66 -1.98
CA THR A 39 15.47 -11.55 -3.03
C THR A 39 15.37 -10.88 -4.38
N MET A 40 15.59 -9.57 -4.45
CA MET A 40 15.49 -8.80 -5.68
C MET A 40 16.40 -7.57 -5.67
N ASP A 41 16.69 -7.04 -6.86
CA ASP A 41 17.33 -5.73 -6.98
C ASP A 41 16.31 -4.59 -6.86
N LEU A 42 16.82 -3.36 -6.73
CA LEU A 42 15.99 -2.17 -6.60
C LEU A 42 15.09 -1.95 -7.82
N ALA A 43 15.61 -2.18 -9.03
CA ALA A 43 14.84 -2.00 -10.27
C ALA A 43 13.63 -2.96 -10.34
N THR A 44 13.80 -4.19 -9.85
CA THR A 44 12.77 -5.20 -9.75
C THR A 44 11.71 -4.81 -8.74
N LEU A 45 12.09 -4.28 -7.57
CA LEU A 45 11.13 -3.77 -6.59
C LEU A 45 10.24 -2.67 -7.19
N TYR A 46 10.83 -1.68 -7.89
CA TYR A 46 10.07 -0.64 -8.57
C TYR A 46 9.10 -1.22 -9.61
N ARG A 47 9.55 -2.15 -10.47
CA ARG A 47 8.70 -2.79 -11.47
C ARG A 47 7.54 -3.56 -10.86
N ILE A 48 7.76 -4.24 -9.73
CA ILE A 48 6.71 -4.98 -9.02
C ILE A 48 5.68 -4.00 -8.46
N VAL A 49 6.12 -2.95 -7.77
CA VAL A 49 5.23 -1.92 -7.21
C VAL A 49 4.40 -1.25 -8.30
N ASP A 50 5.02 -0.85 -9.41
CA ASP A 50 4.32 -0.22 -10.53
C ASP A 50 3.29 -1.17 -11.16
N ALA A 51 3.64 -2.46 -11.32
CA ALA A 51 2.72 -3.46 -11.85
C ALA A 51 1.53 -3.70 -10.91
N PHE A 52 1.77 -3.89 -9.62
CA PHE A 52 0.71 -4.14 -8.63
C PHE A 52 -0.20 -2.93 -8.48
N LYS A 53 0.35 -1.71 -8.52
CA LYS A 53 -0.44 -0.48 -8.50
C LYS A 53 -1.32 -0.36 -9.75
N LYS A 54 -0.77 -0.65 -10.93
CA LYS A 54 -1.52 -0.67 -12.19
C LYS A 54 -2.64 -1.71 -12.19
N GLU A 55 -2.43 -2.84 -11.53
CA GLU A 55 -3.41 -3.92 -11.36
C GLU A 55 -4.43 -3.64 -10.23
N GLY A 56 -4.29 -2.54 -9.49
CA GLY A 56 -5.18 -2.19 -8.37
C GLY A 56 -4.98 -3.08 -7.12
N LEU A 57 -3.87 -3.83 -7.07
CA LEU A 57 -3.54 -4.73 -5.96
C LEU A 57 -2.92 -4.00 -4.77
N ILE A 58 -2.38 -2.80 -4.99
CA ILE A 58 -1.85 -1.92 -3.95
C ILE A 58 -2.23 -0.48 -4.23
N HIS A 59 -2.23 0.31 -3.16
CA HIS A 59 -2.37 1.76 -3.17
C HIS A 59 -1.09 2.42 -2.67
N GLU A 60 -0.87 3.68 -3.04
CA GLU A 60 0.35 4.39 -2.68
C GLU A 60 0.09 5.86 -2.35
N MET A 61 0.51 6.30 -1.17
CA MET A 61 0.48 7.71 -0.74
C MET A 61 1.90 8.24 -0.52
N LYS A 62 2.11 9.53 -0.79
CA LYS A 62 3.34 10.22 -0.37
C LYS A 62 3.12 10.98 0.93
N VAL A 63 3.83 10.61 1.98
CA VAL A 63 3.77 11.22 3.32
C VAL A 63 5.16 11.76 3.67
N ALA A 64 5.25 13.07 3.94
CA ALA A 64 6.51 13.75 4.30
C ALA A 64 7.73 13.45 3.37
N GLY A 65 7.49 13.16 2.09
CA GLY A 65 8.56 12.82 1.14
C GLY A 65 8.77 11.31 0.92
N GLU A 66 8.27 10.47 1.81
CA GLU A 66 8.35 9.01 1.74
C GLU A 66 7.12 8.41 1.03
N ARG A 67 7.32 7.29 0.33
CA ARG A 67 6.23 6.55 -0.32
C ARG A 67 5.72 5.50 0.66
N VAL A 68 4.41 5.48 0.90
CA VAL A 68 3.74 4.52 1.79
C VAL A 68 2.83 3.65 0.94
N ILE A 69 2.96 2.34 1.06
CA ILE A 69 2.23 1.33 0.29
C ILE A 69 1.20 0.65 1.18
N PHE A 70 0.01 0.43 0.62
CA PHE A 70 -1.11 -0.27 1.26
C PHE A 70 -1.53 -1.43 0.36
N ALA A 71 -1.73 -2.61 0.94
CA ALA A 71 -2.30 -3.73 0.20
C ALA A 71 -3.79 -3.48 -0.04
N SER A 72 -4.28 -3.77 -1.24
CA SER A 72 -5.72 -3.78 -1.48
C SER A 72 -6.36 -4.96 -0.74
N ARG A 73 -7.44 -4.69 -0.01
CA ARG A 73 -8.15 -5.69 0.82
C ARG A 73 -9.46 -6.18 0.20
N SER A 74 -9.77 -5.74 -1.02
CA SER A 74 -11.01 -6.10 -1.67
C SER A 74 -10.97 -7.56 -2.16
N GLU A 75 -11.80 -8.43 -1.61
CA GLU A 75 -12.03 -9.78 -2.17
C GLU A 75 -12.70 -9.70 -3.56
N ASN A 76 -13.40 -8.59 -3.84
CA ASN A 76 -14.01 -8.28 -5.12
C ASN A 76 -13.21 -7.19 -5.80
N SER A 77 -12.78 -7.40 -7.03
CA SER A 77 -12.09 -6.40 -7.85
C SER A 77 -12.95 -5.14 -7.98
N GLY A 78 -12.76 -4.15 -7.10
CA GLY A 78 -13.46 -2.88 -7.20
C GLY A 78 -13.76 -2.16 -5.89
N ASP A 79 -12.76 -1.95 -5.03
CA ASP A 79 -12.89 -1.04 -3.90
C ASP A 79 -12.20 0.29 -4.20
N GLY A 80 -12.88 1.38 -3.84
CA GLY A 80 -12.25 2.67 -3.65
C GLY A 80 -11.55 2.67 -2.29
N VAL A 81 -10.42 3.35 -2.16
CA VAL A 81 -9.76 3.53 -0.87
C VAL A 81 -9.69 5.01 -0.50
N ILE A 82 -9.92 5.30 0.77
CA ILE A 82 -9.64 6.59 1.39
C ILE A 82 -8.47 6.38 2.34
N ILE A 83 -7.32 6.96 2.02
CA ILE A 83 -6.12 6.93 2.87
C ILE A 83 -6.03 8.27 3.59
N THR A 84 -6.02 8.24 4.91
CA THR A 84 -5.98 9.43 5.77
C THR A 84 -4.67 9.50 6.54
N PHE A 85 -4.00 10.65 6.47
CA PHE A 85 -2.82 10.97 7.27
C PHE A 85 -3.15 12.07 8.29
N CYS A 86 -2.84 11.81 9.56
CA CYS A 86 -2.96 12.77 10.66
C CYS A 86 -1.65 13.55 10.86
N GLU A 87 -1.69 14.87 10.70
CA GLU A 87 -0.51 15.73 10.90
C GLU A 87 -0.12 15.88 12.38
N ASN A 88 -1.04 15.64 13.32
CA ASN A 88 -0.77 15.75 14.75
C ASN A 88 0.00 14.55 15.32
N CYS A 89 -0.50 13.32 15.11
CA CYS A 89 0.12 12.11 15.66
C CYS A 89 0.88 11.26 14.63
N GLY A 90 0.80 11.60 13.34
CA GLY A 90 1.43 10.82 12.28
C GLY A 90 0.70 9.53 11.91
N SER A 91 -0.48 9.26 12.50
CA SER A 91 -1.27 8.08 12.19
C SER A 91 -1.69 8.06 10.72
N ILE A 92 -1.67 6.85 10.14
CA ILE A 92 -2.09 6.57 8.78
C ILE A 92 -3.15 5.49 8.86
N THR A 93 -4.33 5.78 8.31
CA THR A 93 -5.45 4.84 8.23
C THR A 93 -5.95 4.71 6.81
N ASP A 94 -6.49 3.55 6.47
CA ASP A 94 -7.13 3.24 5.21
C ASP A 94 -8.57 2.77 5.44
N GLU A 95 -9.50 3.31 4.66
CA GLU A 95 -10.89 2.87 4.62
C GLU A 95 -11.22 2.41 3.21
N HIS A 96 -11.71 1.17 3.08
CA HIS A 96 -12.15 0.59 1.83
C HIS A 96 -13.66 0.80 1.67
N ILE A 97 -14.06 1.38 0.53
CA ILE A 97 -15.45 1.66 0.19
C ILE A 97 -15.80 1.04 -1.17
N PRO A 98 -17.06 0.63 -1.40
CA PRO A 98 -17.47 0.12 -2.71
C PRO A 98 -17.22 1.14 -3.81
N LEU A 99 -16.66 0.71 -4.95
CA LEU A 99 -16.56 1.60 -6.11
C LEU A 99 -17.95 2.01 -6.61
N PRO A 100 -18.14 3.30 -6.93
CA PRO A 100 -19.32 3.71 -7.69
C PRO A 100 -19.37 2.97 -9.03
N SER A 101 -20.58 2.67 -9.51
CA SER A 101 -20.80 1.84 -10.71
C SER A 101 -20.16 2.35 -12.00
N ASN A 102 -19.82 3.63 -12.06
CA ASN A 102 -19.14 4.28 -13.18
C ASN A 102 -17.61 4.41 -13.01
N HIS A 103 -17.03 3.82 -11.96
CA HIS A 103 -15.60 3.87 -11.69
C HIS A 103 -14.96 2.50 -11.82
N THR A 104 -13.78 2.45 -12.43
CA THR A 104 -12.92 1.26 -12.47
C THR A 104 -11.86 1.26 -11.36
N PHE A 105 -11.62 2.43 -10.75
CA PHE A 105 -10.68 2.65 -9.66
C PHE A 105 -11.00 3.99 -8.98
N MET A 106 -10.79 4.08 -7.67
CA MET A 106 -10.94 5.33 -6.90
C MET A 106 -9.95 5.31 -5.73
N GLU A 107 -9.19 6.38 -5.59
CA GLU A 107 -8.24 6.54 -4.48
C GLU A 107 -8.29 8.00 -4.02
N THR A 108 -8.54 8.21 -2.74
CA THR A 108 -8.59 9.54 -2.12
C THR A 108 -7.53 9.63 -1.05
N HIS A 109 -6.72 10.70 -1.10
CA HIS A 109 -5.72 10.99 -0.08
C HIS A 109 -6.22 12.17 0.76
N ALA A 110 -6.56 11.90 2.01
CA ALA A 110 -6.92 12.91 3.00
C ALA A 110 -5.73 13.24 3.89
N ARG A 111 -5.51 14.53 4.15
CA ARG A 111 -4.61 15.00 5.20
C ARG A 111 -5.42 15.82 6.17
N VAL A 112 -5.40 15.42 7.43
CA VAL A 112 -6.17 16.06 8.50
C VAL A 112 -5.22 16.62 9.54
N LYS A 113 -5.57 17.77 10.13
CA LYS A 113 -4.78 18.35 11.22
C LYS A 113 -4.71 17.41 12.43
N SER A 114 -5.82 16.72 12.73
CA SER A 114 -5.96 15.82 13.88
C SER A 114 -7.00 14.75 13.54
N CYS A 115 -6.70 13.48 13.84
CA CYS A 115 -7.66 12.37 13.71
C CYS A 115 -8.53 12.24 14.97
N ASP A 116 -9.58 11.42 14.91
CA ASP A 116 -10.51 11.20 16.02
C ASP A 116 -9.79 10.70 17.29
N ASP A 117 -8.79 9.83 17.15
CA ASP A 117 -7.97 9.35 18.28
C ASP A 117 -7.22 10.47 18.99
N CYS A 118 -6.81 11.51 18.25
CA CYS A 118 -6.14 12.67 18.83
C CYS A 118 -7.12 13.58 19.59
N VAL A 119 -8.37 13.65 19.17
CA VAL A 119 -9.41 14.50 19.78
C VAL A 119 -9.89 13.90 21.11
N ILE A 120 -9.90 12.58 21.24
CA ILE A 120 -10.30 11.88 22.48
C ILE A 120 -9.19 11.95 23.55
N ALA A 121 -7.93 12.16 23.15
CA ALA A 121 -6.77 12.23 24.04
C ALA A 121 -6.47 13.65 24.57
N SER A 122 -7.32 14.64 24.27
CA SER A 122 -7.22 16.04 24.72
C SER A 122 -8.30 16.40 25.72
#